data_AF-A0A7C3H0Q0-F1
#
_entry.id   AF-A0A7C3H0Q0-F1
#
_cell.length_a   1.000
_cell.length_b   1.000
_cell.length_c   1.000
_cell.angle_alpha   90.00
_cell.angle_beta   90.00
_cell.angle_gamma   90.00
#
_symmetry.space_group_name_H-M   'P 1'
#
loop_
_entity.id
_entity.type
_entity.pdbx_description
1 polymer ?
#
loop_
_entity_poly.entity_id
_entity_poly.type
_entity_poly.pdbx_seq_one_letter_code
_entity_poly.pdbx_strand_id
1 'polypeptide(L)'
;MKIYQVGGAVRDRLLGLPVKDHDWVVVGATPEQMLAQGFLQVGKDFPVFLHPQTREEYALARTERKTAPGYKGFAFHADPDVTLEEDLIRRDLTINALAMDEQGEIIDPFGGQQDLAKRVLRHVSDAFAEDPVRILRVARFYARYASLGFTIAEETMALMRRMVDNGEVDALVPERVWAETQRAMTESLPDKFFEALRQCGALARIYPEIDALFGVPQPAHHHPEIDSGIHTMMVLVQAARLSDDPKVRFAALLHDLGKGATPAEQWPKHIGHEKRSAELAAQLCQRLRAPKEYRDLAVIAGRYHTHCHRAFEL
;
A
#
# COMPACT_ATOMS: atom_id res chain seq x y z
N MET A 1 18.98 3.38 27.97
CA MET A 1 18.08 3.23 26.82
C MET A 1 16.65 3.14 27.30
N LYS A 2 15.71 3.73 26.56
CA LYS A 2 14.26 3.56 26.76
C LYS A 2 13.70 2.81 25.57
N ILE A 3 12.82 1.84 25.80
CA ILE A 3 12.25 0.97 24.77
C ILE A 3 10.74 1.23 24.72
N TYR A 4 10.23 1.44 23.51
CA TYR A 4 8.82 1.71 23.26
C TYR A 4 8.28 0.74 22.23
N GLN A 5 7.13 0.14 22.51
CA GLN A 5 6.36 -0.57 21.49
C GLN A 5 5.70 0.48 20.58
N VAL A 6 5.79 0.34 19.26
CA VAL A 6 5.36 1.39 18.33
C VAL A 6 4.51 0.86 17.18
N GLY A 7 3.82 1.77 16.49
CA GLY A 7 3.24 1.50 15.18
C GLY A 7 2.09 0.51 15.20
N GLY A 8 2.22 -0.55 14.39
CA GLY A 8 1.12 -1.47 14.11
C GLY A 8 0.59 -2.17 15.35
N ALA A 9 1.47 -2.55 16.28
CA ALA A 9 1.09 -3.23 17.50
C ALA A 9 0.21 -2.37 18.42
N VAL A 10 0.61 -1.12 18.65
CA VAL A 10 -0.14 -0.20 19.52
C VAL A 10 -1.49 0.14 18.90
N ARG A 11 -1.50 0.46 17.61
CA ARG A 11 -2.71 0.74 16.83
C ARG A 11 -3.70 -0.42 16.84
N ASP A 12 -3.22 -1.62 16.50
CA ASP A 12 -4.09 -2.80 16.38
C ASP A 12 -4.64 -3.19 17.75
N ARG A 13 -3.84 -3.05 18.83
CA ARG A 13 -4.33 -3.22 20.21
C ARG A 13 -5.46 -2.25 20.56
N LEU A 14 -5.29 -0.96 20.28
CA LEU A 14 -6.32 0.06 20.53
C LEU A 14 -7.60 -0.17 19.72
N LEU A 15 -7.48 -0.78 18.54
CA LEU A 15 -8.61 -1.18 17.69
C LEU A 15 -9.26 -2.50 18.12
N GLY A 16 -8.72 -3.20 19.11
CA GLY A 16 -9.18 -4.54 19.51
C GLY A 16 -8.89 -5.63 18.47
N LEU A 17 -7.90 -5.41 17.60
CA LEU A 17 -7.48 -6.35 16.57
C LEU A 17 -6.31 -7.23 17.06
N PRO A 18 -6.14 -8.44 16.52
CA PRO A 18 -4.97 -9.25 16.81
C PRO A 18 -3.68 -8.54 16.40
N VAL A 19 -2.73 -8.45 17.33
CA VAL A 19 -1.38 -7.95 17.06
C VAL A 19 -0.57 -9.08 16.43
N LYS A 20 -0.04 -8.85 15.22
CA LYS A 20 0.75 -9.83 14.48
C LYS A 20 2.26 -9.60 14.62
N ASP A 21 2.66 -8.34 14.55
CA ASP A 21 4.05 -7.92 14.56
C ASP A 21 4.28 -6.96 15.72
N HIS A 22 5.42 -7.12 16.39
CA HIS A 22 5.84 -6.33 17.54
C HIS A 22 7.07 -5.51 17.14
N ASP A 23 6.84 -4.25 16.79
CA ASP A 23 7.89 -3.30 16.44
C ASP A 23 8.27 -2.47 17.66
N TRP A 24 9.58 -2.32 17.89
CA TRP A 24 10.12 -1.59 19.02
C TRP A 24 11.04 -0.46 18.57
N VAL A 25 10.96 0.69 19.23
CA VAL A 25 11.90 1.80 19.08
C VAL A 25 12.72 1.96 20.35
N VAL A 26 14.03 2.09 20.18
CA VAL A 26 14.98 2.28 21.27
C VAL A 26 15.56 3.69 21.20
N VAL A 27 15.37 4.46 22.27
CA VAL A 27 15.82 5.85 22.42
C VAL A 27 16.99 5.91 23.41
N GLY A 28 17.99 6.74 23.12
CA GLY A 28 19.16 6.93 23.97
C GLY A 28 20.04 5.68 24.08
N ALA A 29 20.26 5.01 22.94
CA ALA A 29 21.18 3.88 22.79
C ALA A 29 22.02 4.03 21.53
N THR A 30 23.24 3.47 21.53
CA THR A 30 24.09 3.36 20.33
C THR A 30 24.06 1.95 19.75
N PRO A 31 24.43 1.76 18.47
CA PRO A 31 24.61 0.43 17.88
C PRO A 31 25.53 -0.49 18.69
N GLU A 32 26.63 0.04 19.21
CA GLU A 32 27.60 -0.71 20.02
C GLU A 32 26.97 -1.21 21.32
N GLN A 33 26.12 -0.38 21.96
CA GLN A 33 25.40 -0.77 23.17
C GLN A 33 24.35 -1.85 22.89
N MET A 34 23.68 -1.82 21.72
CA MET A 34 22.76 -2.88 21.29
C MET A 34 23.51 -4.19 21.07
N LEU A 35 24.62 -4.15 20.32
CA LEU A 35 25.46 -5.34 20.06
C LEU A 35 26.05 -5.93 21.34
N ALA A 36 26.49 -5.08 22.27
CA ALA A 36 27.00 -5.52 23.58
C ALA A 36 25.95 -6.26 24.42
N GLN A 37 24.67 -5.98 24.20
CA GLN A 37 23.53 -6.67 24.82
C GLN A 37 23.08 -7.92 24.05
N GLY A 38 23.80 -8.30 22.99
CA GLY A 38 23.52 -9.52 22.21
C GLY A 38 22.46 -9.35 21.12
N PHE A 39 22.01 -8.13 20.84
CA PHE A 39 21.16 -7.87 19.69
C PHE A 39 21.90 -8.14 18.38
N LEU A 40 21.18 -8.64 17.38
CA LEU A 40 21.75 -8.92 16.06
C LEU A 40 21.34 -7.85 15.06
N GLN A 41 22.30 -7.09 14.53
CA GLN A 41 22.01 -6.09 13.50
C GLN A 41 21.53 -6.75 12.20
N VAL A 42 20.47 -6.20 11.61
CA VAL A 42 19.90 -6.62 10.34
C VAL A 42 19.90 -5.44 9.36
N GLY A 43 20.47 -5.69 8.18
CA GLY A 43 20.68 -4.64 7.18
C GLY A 43 21.97 -3.85 7.42
N LYS A 44 22.53 -3.31 6.33
CA LYS A 44 23.79 -2.55 6.39
C LYS A 44 23.56 -1.04 6.57
N ASP A 45 22.44 -0.54 6.06
CA ASP A 45 22.17 0.90 5.97
C ASP A 45 21.20 1.40 7.05
N PHE A 46 20.58 0.48 7.80
CA PHE A 46 19.55 0.78 8.79
C PHE A 46 19.90 0.16 10.15
N PRO A 47 19.84 0.91 11.26
CA PRO A 47 20.12 0.40 12.60
C PRO A 47 18.90 -0.35 13.16
N VAL A 48 18.46 -1.41 12.45
CA VAL A 48 17.45 -2.35 12.92
C VAL A 48 18.16 -3.57 13.50
N PHE A 49 17.69 -4.02 14.65
CA PHE A 49 18.27 -5.10 15.41
C PHE A 49 17.21 -6.15 15.74
N LEU A 50 17.60 -7.42 15.77
CA LEU A 50 16.76 -8.50 16.29
C LEU A 50 17.11 -8.76 17.75
N HIS A 51 16.09 -8.83 18.59
CA HIS A 51 16.24 -9.19 19.99
C HIS A 51 16.78 -10.63 20.14
N PRO A 52 17.75 -10.89 21.05
CA PRO A 52 18.46 -12.16 21.10
C PRO A 52 17.58 -13.38 21.38
N GLN A 53 16.51 -13.21 22.16
CA GLN A 53 15.61 -14.31 22.56
C GLN A 53 14.35 -14.36 21.71
N THR A 54 13.69 -13.22 21.52
CA THR A 54 12.37 -13.14 20.87
C THR A 54 12.47 -13.01 19.35
N ARG A 55 13.62 -12.55 18.84
CA ARG A 55 13.84 -12.22 17.42
C ARG A 55 12.91 -11.14 16.87
N GLU A 56 12.28 -10.36 17.74
CA GLU A 56 11.49 -9.18 17.37
C GLU A 56 12.38 -8.03 16.90
N GLU A 57 11.82 -7.09 16.15
CA GLU A 57 12.54 -5.97 15.53
C GLU A 57 12.64 -4.76 16.46
N TYR A 58 13.86 -4.28 16.69
CA TYR A 58 14.21 -3.14 17.53
C TYR A 58 14.98 -2.13 16.67
N ALA A 59 14.37 -1.00 16.36
CA ALA A 59 15.01 0.08 15.62
C ALA A 59 15.53 1.15 16.58
N LEU A 60 16.75 1.65 16.37
CA LEU A 60 17.19 2.87 17.05
C LEU A 60 16.40 4.07 16.51
N ALA A 61 15.99 4.97 17.42
CA ALA A 61 15.39 6.24 17.05
C ALA A 61 16.32 7.04 16.12
N ARG A 62 15.75 7.69 15.11
CA ARG A 62 16.53 8.33 14.05
C ARG A 62 15.92 9.60 13.51
N THR A 63 16.79 10.45 12.97
CA THR A 63 16.38 11.53 12.06
C THR A 63 16.82 11.17 10.63
N GLU A 64 15.96 11.49 9.67
CA GLU A 64 16.24 11.31 8.25
C GLU A 64 16.51 12.68 7.63
N ARG A 65 17.66 12.86 6.96
CA ARG A 65 17.94 14.06 6.19
C ARG A 65 17.92 13.72 4.70
N LYS A 66 17.03 14.38 3.96
CA LYS A 66 17.01 14.30 2.50
C LYS A 66 18.25 14.97 1.93
N THR A 67 19.14 14.20 1.32
CA THR A 67 20.40 14.65 0.71
C THR A 67 20.34 14.70 -0.82
N ALA A 68 19.37 14.02 -1.45
CA ALA A 68 19.17 14.06 -2.90
C ALA A 68 17.71 13.75 -3.29
N PRO A 69 17.28 14.10 -4.52
CA PRO A 69 16.04 13.59 -5.10
C PRO A 69 16.07 12.05 -5.22
N GLY A 70 14.95 11.40 -4.95
CA GLY A 70 14.81 9.94 -5.03
C GLY A 70 15.16 9.18 -3.75
N TYR A 71 14.83 7.89 -3.70
CA TYR A 71 14.85 7.07 -2.48
C TYR A 71 16.24 6.81 -1.86
N LYS A 72 17.32 7.00 -2.63
CA LYS A 72 18.70 6.87 -2.14
C LYS A 72 19.23 8.15 -1.51
N GLY A 73 18.47 9.24 -1.57
CA GLY A 73 18.86 10.53 -1.04
C GLY A 73 18.50 10.73 0.42
N PHE A 74 18.66 9.72 1.28
CA PHE A 74 18.45 9.87 2.73
C PHE A 74 19.73 9.48 3.47
N ALA A 75 20.27 10.43 4.25
CA ALA A 75 21.26 10.13 5.27
C ALA A 75 20.50 9.88 6.59
N PHE A 76 20.72 8.70 7.19
CA PHE A 76 20.16 8.35 8.48
C PHE A 76 21.14 8.77 9.58
N HIS A 77 20.66 9.62 10.49
CA HIS A 77 21.39 9.99 11.69
C HIS A 77 20.68 9.35 12.88
N ALA A 78 21.23 8.23 13.34
CA ALA A 78 20.82 7.57 14.58
C ALA A 78 21.81 7.99 15.67
N ASP A 79 21.48 9.09 16.34
CA ASP A 79 22.25 9.64 17.44
C ASP A 79 21.49 9.38 18.75
N PRO A 80 22.17 9.08 19.88
CA PRO A 80 21.54 9.00 21.20
C PRO A 80 20.64 10.18 21.57
N ASP A 81 20.90 11.36 21.00
CA ASP A 81 20.14 12.58 21.25
C ASP A 81 18.80 12.64 20.52
N VAL A 82 18.53 11.73 19.57
CA VAL A 82 17.25 11.67 18.86
C VAL A 82 16.14 11.26 19.82
N THR A 83 15.13 12.12 19.94
CA THR A 83 13.97 11.91 20.79
C THR A 83 12.95 10.97 20.14
N LEU A 84 12.07 10.39 20.97
CA LEU A 84 10.93 9.60 20.47
C LEU A 84 10.04 10.42 19.53
N GLU A 85 9.81 11.70 19.84
CA GLU A 85 8.97 12.60 19.04
C GLU A 85 9.56 12.82 17.64
N GLU A 86 10.88 12.98 17.53
CA GLU A 86 11.59 13.12 16.26
C GLU A 86 11.59 11.85 15.39
N ASP A 87 11.48 10.66 16.00
CA ASP A 87 11.23 9.42 15.26
C ASP A 87 9.78 9.36 14.77
N LEU A 88 8.83 9.63 15.68
CA LEU A 88 7.40 9.52 15.41
C LEU A 88 6.93 10.52 14.33
N ILE A 89 7.50 11.73 14.27
CA ILE A 89 7.12 12.76 13.28
C ILE A 89 7.37 12.33 11.83
N ARG A 90 8.32 11.40 11.63
CA ARG A 90 8.71 10.90 10.32
C ARG A 90 7.82 9.78 9.82
N ARG A 91 6.89 9.27 10.63
CA ARG A 91 5.98 8.20 10.22
C ARG A 91 4.94 8.67 9.21
N ASP A 92 4.29 7.71 8.57
CA ASP A 92 3.31 7.98 7.51
C ASP A 92 2.00 8.52 8.09
N LEU A 93 1.38 7.79 9.02
CA LEU A 93 0.07 8.11 9.58
C LEU A 93 0.13 8.35 11.09
N THR A 94 -0.71 9.26 11.60
CA THR A 94 -0.85 9.56 13.04
C THR A 94 -1.16 8.31 13.85
N ILE A 95 -2.04 7.46 13.33
CA ILE A 95 -2.41 6.17 13.97
C ILE A 95 -1.23 5.18 14.04
N ASN A 96 -0.18 5.38 13.25
CA ASN A 96 1.07 4.59 13.29
C ASN A 96 2.17 5.31 14.08
N ALA A 97 1.95 6.57 14.46
CA ALA A 97 2.85 7.41 15.25
C ALA A 97 2.50 7.35 16.75
N LEU A 98 1.97 6.22 17.19
CA LEU A 98 1.72 5.90 18.59
C LEU A 98 2.86 5.06 19.14
N ALA A 99 3.27 5.38 20.36
CA ALA A 99 4.24 4.63 21.13
C ALA A 99 3.64 4.24 22.48
N MET A 100 4.06 3.11 23.03
CA MET A 100 3.65 2.64 24.34
C MET A 100 4.89 2.22 25.12
N ASP A 101 5.02 2.68 26.35
CA ASP A 101 6.15 2.30 27.21
C ASP A 101 5.93 0.96 27.93
N GLU A 102 6.91 0.56 28.74
CA GLU A 102 6.88 -0.68 29.52
C GLU A 102 5.80 -0.68 30.62
N GLN A 103 5.32 0.49 31.03
CA GLN A 103 4.26 0.66 32.01
C GLN A 103 2.87 0.59 31.36
N GLY A 104 2.81 0.60 30.03
CA GLY A 104 1.57 0.58 29.26
C GLY A 104 1.00 1.97 28.98
N GLU A 105 1.73 3.04 29.31
CA GLU A 105 1.32 4.41 29.01
C GLU A 105 1.55 4.70 27.52
N ILE A 106 0.58 5.37 26.89
CA ILE A 106 0.60 5.69 25.47
C ILE A 106 1.11 7.11 25.26
N ILE A 107 2.18 7.24 24.49
CA ILE A 107 2.74 8.49 24.02
C ILE A 107 2.19 8.78 22.62
N ASP A 108 1.48 9.89 22.50
CA ASP A 108 0.78 10.30 21.26
C ASP A 108 0.92 11.82 21.01
N PRO A 109 2.08 12.28 20.51
CA PRO A 109 2.31 13.70 20.25
C PRO A 109 1.52 14.23 19.03
N PHE A 110 1.02 13.35 18.16
CA PHE A 110 0.41 13.73 16.87
C PHE A 110 -1.10 13.44 16.78
N GLY A 111 -1.75 13.06 17.89
CA GLY A 111 -3.19 12.87 17.96
C GLY A 111 -3.72 11.59 17.29
N GLY A 112 -2.88 10.55 17.17
CA GLY A 112 -3.24 9.26 16.60
C GLY A 112 -4.38 8.55 17.32
N GLN A 113 -4.52 8.70 18.64
CA GLN A 113 -5.65 8.14 19.40
C GLN A 113 -6.98 8.81 19.00
N GLN A 114 -6.95 10.13 18.78
CA GLN A 114 -8.13 10.86 18.34
C GLN A 114 -8.53 10.44 16.92
N ASP A 115 -7.57 10.32 16.01
CA ASP A 115 -7.82 9.85 14.64
C ASP A 115 -8.30 8.39 14.62
N LEU A 116 -7.76 7.52 15.49
CA LEU A 116 -8.27 6.16 15.66
C LEU A 116 -9.73 6.14 16.11
N ALA A 117 -10.09 6.95 17.10
CA ALA A 117 -11.46 7.06 17.59
C ALA A 117 -12.41 7.59 16.50
N LYS A 118 -11.96 8.57 15.69
CA LYS A 118 -12.71 9.14 14.56
C LYS A 118 -12.67 8.29 13.30
N ARG A 119 -11.87 7.22 13.26
CA ARG A 119 -11.64 6.38 12.07
C ARG A 119 -11.10 7.21 10.89
N VAL A 120 -10.03 7.96 11.13
CA VAL A 120 -9.40 8.83 10.13
C VAL A 120 -7.96 8.40 9.87
N LEU A 121 -7.58 8.31 8.60
CA LEU A 121 -6.21 8.12 8.15
C LEU A 121 -5.62 9.51 7.83
N ARG A 122 -4.80 10.02 8.74
CA ARG A 122 -4.17 11.35 8.68
C ARG A 122 -2.66 11.24 8.61
N HIS A 123 -2.02 11.99 7.72
CA HIS A 123 -0.56 12.08 7.68
C HIS A 123 -0.01 12.79 8.93
N VAL A 124 1.19 12.41 9.38
CA VAL A 124 1.79 12.96 10.61
C VAL A 124 2.28 14.39 10.43
N SER A 125 3.04 14.64 9.37
CA SER A 125 3.73 15.92 9.14
C SER A 125 4.08 16.11 7.67
N ASP A 126 4.60 17.29 7.32
CA ASP A 126 5.11 17.61 5.98
C ASP A 126 6.22 16.66 5.50
N ALA A 127 6.90 15.95 6.42
CA ALA A 127 7.86 14.90 6.08
C ALA A 127 7.24 13.76 5.26
N PHE A 128 5.90 13.66 5.22
CA PHE A 128 5.19 12.74 4.35
C PHE A 128 5.55 12.92 2.87
N ALA A 129 5.74 14.16 2.41
CA ALA A 129 6.10 14.43 1.01
C ALA A 129 7.52 13.99 0.64
N GLU A 130 8.35 13.59 1.61
CA GLU A 130 9.73 13.21 1.32
C GLU A 130 9.83 11.86 0.59
N ASP A 131 8.86 10.96 0.81
CA ASP A 131 8.84 9.61 0.23
C ASP A 131 7.49 9.29 -0.45
N PRO A 132 7.44 9.25 -1.80
CA PRO A 132 6.20 9.02 -2.54
C PRO A 132 5.56 7.65 -2.31
N VAL A 133 6.27 6.67 -1.72
CA VAL A 133 5.65 5.38 -1.38
C VAL A 133 4.53 5.56 -0.36
N ARG A 134 4.54 6.63 0.43
CA ARG A 134 3.55 6.87 1.47
C ARG A 134 2.14 7.04 0.88
N ILE A 135 2.01 7.51 -0.36
CA ILE A 135 0.75 7.50 -1.13
C ILE A 135 0.18 6.07 -1.21
N LEU A 136 1.01 5.10 -1.60
CA LEU A 136 0.63 3.69 -1.71
C LEU A 136 0.33 3.08 -0.33
N ARG A 137 1.11 3.44 0.70
CA ARG A 137 0.86 2.98 2.07
C ARG A 137 -0.47 3.48 2.60
N VAL A 138 -0.82 4.75 2.39
CA VAL A 138 -2.14 5.30 2.79
C VAL A 138 -3.26 4.59 2.04
N ALA A 139 -3.13 4.40 0.73
CA ALA A 139 -4.10 3.63 -0.06
C ALA A 139 -4.27 2.20 0.47
N ARG A 140 -3.17 1.54 0.87
CA ARG A 140 -3.22 0.19 1.46
C ARG A 140 -3.90 0.20 2.82
N PHE A 141 -3.59 1.16 3.69
CA PHE A 141 -4.26 1.29 4.97
C PHE A 141 -5.76 1.58 4.80
N TYR A 142 -6.14 2.32 3.77
CA TYR A 142 -7.54 2.52 3.42
C TYR A 142 -8.21 1.19 3.01
N ALA A 143 -7.55 0.38 2.17
CA ALA A 143 -8.00 -0.98 1.83
C ALA A 143 -8.12 -1.92 3.04
N ARG A 144 -7.23 -1.77 4.02
CA ARG A 144 -7.26 -2.56 5.25
C ARG A 144 -8.41 -2.17 6.17
N TYR A 145 -8.66 -0.88 6.34
CA TYR A 145 -9.49 -0.35 7.43
C TYR A 145 -10.82 0.27 7.02
N ALA A 146 -11.11 0.41 5.72
CA ALA A 146 -12.38 0.95 5.25
C ALA A 146 -13.60 0.15 5.77
N SER A 147 -13.46 -1.17 5.95
CA SER A 147 -14.50 -2.03 6.55
C SER A 147 -14.80 -1.70 8.02
N LEU A 148 -13.86 -1.05 8.71
CA LEU A 148 -14.01 -0.54 10.07
C LEU A 148 -14.49 0.93 10.11
N GLY A 149 -14.92 1.48 8.97
CA GLY A 149 -15.40 2.86 8.85
C GLY A 149 -14.30 3.90 8.68
N PHE A 150 -13.06 3.51 8.37
CA PHE A 150 -11.99 4.48 8.16
C PHE A 150 -12.18 5.29 6.87
N THR A 151 -11.80 6.56 6.93
CA THR A 151 -11.73 7.48 5.79
C THR A 151 -10.35 8.16 5.74
N ILE A 152 -9.95 8.66 4.57
CA ILE A 152 -8.71 9.44 4.44
C ILE A 152 -9.03 10.90 4.76
N ALA A 153 -8.23 11.54 5.62
CA ALA A 153 -8.41 12.94 5.97
C ALA A 153 -8.27 13.84 4.73
N GLU A 154 -9.09 14.90 4.63
CA GLU A 154 -9.14 15.78 3.45
C GLU A 154 -7.77 16.42 3.14
N GLU A 155 -7.06 16.88 4.16
CA GLU A 155 -5.71 17.43 4.04
C GLU A 155 -4.67 16.39 3.60
N THR A 156 -4.86 15.12 3.99
CA THR A 156 -3.99 14.02 3.56
C THR A 156 -4.22 13.72 2.08
N MET A 157 -5.49 13.68 1.66
CA MET A 157 -5.84 13.52 0.25
C MET A 157 -5.33 14.70 -0.60
N ALA A 158 -5.46 15.92 -0.10
CA ALA A 158 -4.92 17.11 -0.76
C ALA A 158 -3.39 17.08 -0.86
N LEU A 159 -2.68 16.63 0.18
CA LEU A 159 -1.23 16.42 0.13
C LEU A 159 -0.85 15.38 -0.92
N MET A 160 -1.52 14.23 -0.95
CA MET A 160 -1.28 13.17 -1.93
C MET A 160 -1.49 13.67 -3.37
N ARG A 161 -2.53 14.48 -3.63
CA ARG A 161 -2.75 15.13 -4.93
C ARG A 161 -1.60 16.04 -5.32
N ARG A 162 -1.17 16.93 -4.40
CA ARG A 162 -0.02 17.83 -4.65
C ARG A 162 1.26 17.06 -4.99
N MET A 163 1.53 15.98 -4.28
CA MET A 163 2.70 15.12 -4.56
C MET A 163 2.62 14.49 -5.97
N VAL A 164 1.43 14.06 -6.39
CA VAL A 164 1.19 13.54 -7.75
C VAL A 164 1.38 14.63 -8.80
N ASP A 165 0.79 15.81 -8.60
CA ASP A 165 0.89 16.95 -9.51
C ASP A 165 2.33 17.44 -9.67
N ASN A 166 3.13 17.35 -8.60
CA ASN A 166 4.55 17.66 -8.59
C ASN A 166 5.43 16.58 -9.26
N GLY A 167 4.86 15.46 -9.71
CA GLY A 167 5.58 14.37 -10.37
C GLY A 167 6.37 13.47 -9.42
N GLU A 168 6.16 13.54 -8.11
CA GLU A 168 6.92 12.74 -7.13
C GLU A 168 6.68 11.23 -7.31
N VAL A 169 5.47 10.86 -7.74
CA VAL A 169 5.09 9.47 -8.03
C VAL A 169 5.90 8.88 -9.18
N ASP A 170 6.43 9.68 -10.10
CA ASP A 170 7.24 9.20 -11.22
C ASP A 170 8.62 8.68 -10.78
N ALA A 171 9.06 9.06 -9.56
CA ALA A 171 10.30 8.59 -8.96
C ALA A 171 10.12 7.26 -8.18
N LEU A 172 8.92 6.68 -8.15
CA LEU A 172 8.67 5.40 -7.50
C LEU A 172 9.42 4.26 -8.21
N VAL A 173 10.15 3.49 -7.42
CA VAL A 173 10.84 2.29 -7.91
C VAL A 173 9.81 1.15 -8.04
N PRO A 174 9.78 0.40 -9.16
CA PRO A 174 8.81 -0.67 -9.41
C PRO A 174 8.65 -1.67 -8.27
N GLU A 175 9.75 -2.13 -7.66
CA GLU A 175 9.74 -3.09 -6.56
C GLU A 175 8.97 -2.58 -5.33
N ARG A 176 9.03 -1.27 -5.05
CA ARG A 176 8.27 -0.66 -3.94
C ARG A 176 6.79 -0.54 -4.27
N VAL A 177 6.47 -0.22 -5.52
CA VAL A 177 5.08 -0.23 -6.02
C VAL A 177 4.50 -1.63 -5.90
N TRP A 178 5.24 -2.65 -6.36
CA TRP A 178 4.80 -4.03 -6.28
C TRP A 178 4.59 -4.50 -4.85
N ALA A 179 5.52 -4.19 -3.93
CA ALA A 179 5.40 -4.59 -2.53
C ALA A 179 4.08 -4.10 -1.91
N GLU A 180 3.71 -2.83 -2.13
CA GLU A 180 2.45 -2.29 -1.63
C GLU A 180 1.23 -2.83 -2.41
N THR A 181 1.35 -3.07 -3.72
CA THR A 181 0.29 -3.71 -4.54
C THR A 181 -0.02 -5.11 -4.01
N GLN A 182 1.01 -5.93 -3.81
CA GLN A 182 0.87 -7.30 -3.33
C GLN A 182 0.22 -7.33 -1.95
N ARG A 183 0.63 -6.44 -1.04
CA ARG A 183 0.01 -6.33 0.28
C ARG A 183 -1.44 -5.88 0.18
N ALA A 184 -1.74 -4.87 -0.66
CA ALA A 184 -3.11 -4.41 -0.89
C ALA A 184 -4.02 -5.55 -1.36
N MET A 185 -3.52 -6.48 -2.19
CA MET A 185 -4.29 -7.65 -2.63
C MET A 185 -4.67 -8.59 -1.47
N THR A 186 -3.94 -8.57 -0.36
CA THR A 186 -4.26 -9.38 0.83
C THR A 186 -5.24 -8.70 1.79
N GLU A 187 -5.55 -7.42 1.58
CA GLU A 187 -6.44 -6.67 2.47
C GLU A 187 -7.92 -7.04 2.28
N SER A 188 -8.76 -6.61 3.22
CA SER A 188 -10.19 -6.95 3.22
C SER A 188 -10.99 -6.32 2.07
N LEU A 189 -10.64 -5.09 1.69
CA LEU A 189 -11.28 -4.33 0.61
C LEU A 189 -10.22 -3.78 -0.36
N PRO A 190 -9.63 -4.64 -1.21
CA PRO A 190 -8.53 -4.27 -2.10
C PRO A 190 -8.91 -3.22 -3.16
N ASP A 191 -10.20 -3.08 -3.49
CA ASP A 191 -10.73 -2.04 -4.38
C ASP A 191 -10.45 -0.63 -3.84
N LYS A 192 -10.49 -0.45 -2.52
CA LYS A 192 -10.25 0.85 -1.87
C LYS A 192 -8.82 1.36 -2.05
N PHE A 193 -7.87 0.46 -2.28
CA PHE A 193 -6.52 0.85 -2.68
C PHE A 193 -6.56 1.65 -3.99
N PHE A 194 -7.20 1.10 -5.03
CA PHE A 194 -7.30 1.76 -6.33
C PHE A 194 -8.23 2.98 -6.30
N GLU A 195 -9.27 2.96 -5.46
CA GLU A 195 -10.11 4.13 -5.24
C GLU A 195 -9.29 5.32 -4.71
N ALA A 196 -8.49 5.11 -3.66
CA ALA A 196 -7.64 6.17 -3.11
C ALA A 196 -6.62 6.68 -4.14
N LEU A 197 -5.98 5.77 -4.89
CA LEU A 197 -5.04 6.15 -5.94
C LEU A 197 -5.71 6.94 -7.06
N ARG A 198 -6.96 6.62 -7.41
CA ARG A 198 -7.72 7.38 -8.41
C ARG A 198 -8.12 8.75 -7.87
N GLN A 199 -8.58 8.83 -6.63
CA GLN A 199 -8.98 10.07 -5.97
C GLN A 199 -7.83 11.09 -5.84
N CYS A 200 -6.58 10.61 -5.72
CA CYS A 200 -5.40 11.47 -5.72
C CYS A 200 -4.71 11.62 -7.08
N GLY A 201 -5.19 10.95 -8.14
CA GLY A 201 -4.60 10.98 -9.48
C GLY A 201 -3.40 10.05 -9.70
N ALA A 202 -2.91 9.37 -8.65
CA ALA A 202 -1.79 8.43 -8.76
C ALA A 202 -2.11 7.21 -9.64
N LEU A 203 -3.39 6.80 -9.75
CA LEU A 203 -3.79 5.65 -10.57
C LEU A 203 -3.36 5.81 -12.03
N ALA A 204 -3.61 6.98 -12.64
CA ALA A 204 -3.26 7.27 -14.03
C ALA A 204 -1.74 7.23 -14.29
N ARG A 205 -0.92 7.50 -13.27
CA ARG A 205 0.55 7.46 -13.37
C ARG A 205 1.10 6.04 -13.18
N ILE A 206 0.56 5.31 -12.21
CA ILE A 206 1.11 4.02 -11.78
C ILE A 206 0.48 2.85 -12.56
N TYR A 207 -0.81 2.90 -12.82
CA TYR A 207 -1.59 1.85 -13.49
C TYR A 207 -2.46 2.46 -14.61
N PRO A 208 -1.86 3.10 -15.64
CA PRO A 208 -2.61 3.72 -16.72
C PRO A 208 -3.59 2.77 -17.41
N GLU A 209 -3.27 1.47 -17.47
CA GLU A 209 -4.12 0.43 -18.05
C GLU A 209 -5.40 0.19 -17.24
N ILE A 210 -5.35 0.37 -15.91
CA ILE A 210 -6.52 0.28 -15.02
C ILE A 210 -7.32 1.59 -15.08
N ASP A 211 -6.63 2.73 -15.05
CA ASP A 211 -7.28 4.05 -15.13
C ASP A 211 -8.11 4.20 -16.42
N ALA A 212 -7.58 3.71 -17.54
CA ALA A 212 -8.24 3.74 -18.85
C ALA A 212 -9.55 2.95 -18.93
N LEU A 213 -9.88 2.11 -17.95
CA LEU A 213 -11.17 1.41 -17.90
C LEU A 213 -12.32 2.31 -17.45
N PHE A 214 -12.03 3.34 -16.66
CA PHE A 214 -13.07 4.20 -16.13
C PHE A 214 -13.60 5.13 -17.22
N GLY A 215 -14.93 5.21 -17.34
CA GLY A 215 -15.65 5.90 -18.40
C GLY A 215 -15.89 5.06 -19.65
N VAL A 216 -15.37 3.82 -19.72
CA VAL A 216 -15.55 2.92 -20.87
C VAL A 216 -16.83 2.10 -20.69
N PRO A 217 -17.87 2.28 -21.54
CA PRO A 217 -19.18 1.69 -21.37
C PRO A 217 -19.21 0.20 -21.77
N GLN A 218 -19.98 -0.58 -21.02
CA GLN A 218 -20.23 -2.02 -21.15
C GLN A 218 -21.69 -2.29 -21.53
N PRO A 219 -22.01 -3.48 -22.08
CA PRO A 219 -23.38 -3.85 -22.40
C PRO A 219 -24.24 -3.99 -21.13
N ALA A 220 -25.22 -3.09 -20.97
CA ALA A 220 -26.07 -2.99 -19.77
C ALA A 220 -26.80 -4.29 -19.38
N HIS A 221 -27.08 -5.18 -20.33
CA HIS A 221 -27.73 -6.47 -20.07
C HIS A 221 -26.92 -7.37 -19.13
N HIS A 222 -25.59 -7.35 -19.24
CA HIS A 222 -24.69 -8.15 -18.40
C HIS A 222 -23.99 -7.30 -17.33
N HIS A 223 -23.89 -5.99 -17.57
CA HIS A 223 -23.16 -5.02 -16.74
C HIS A 223 -24.06 -3.83 -16.41
N PRO A 224 -24.99 -3.94 -15.44
CA PRO A 224 -25.89 -2.84 -15.07
C PRO A 224 -25.17 -1.58 -14.57
N GLU A 225 -23.94 -1.73 -14.08
CA GLU A 225 -23.03 -0.64 -13.72
C GLU A 225 -22.56 0.19 -14.91
N ILE A 226 -22.63 -0.37 -16.12
CA ILE A 226 -22.22 0.19 -17.41
C ILE A 226 -20.72 0.53 -17.50
N ASP A 227 -20.03 0.92 -16.44
CA ASP A 227 -18.63 1.35 -16.49
C ASP A 227 -17.66 0.18 -16.29
N SER A 228 -16.71 0.01 -17.22
CA SER A 228 -15.72 -1.07 -17.17
C SER A 228 -14.81 -0.99 -15.94
N GLY A 229 -14.42 0.21 -15.51
CA GLY A 229 -13.58 0.39 -14.33
C GLY A 229 -14.34 0.08 -13.03
N ILE A 230 -15.61 0.50 -12.92
CA ILE A 230 -16.49 0.10 -11.80
C ILE A 230 -16.67 -1.42 -11.79
N HIS A 231 -16.93 -2.03 -12.95
CA HIS A 231 -17.04 -3.48 -13.08
C HIS A 231 -15.79 -4.19 -12.56
N THR A 232 -14.61 -3.76 -13.00
CA THR A 232 -13.33 -4.36 -12.57
C THR A 232 -13.13 -4.25 -11.06
N MET A 233 -13.51 -3.13 -10.43
CA MET A 233 -13.47 -3.01 -8.97
C MET A 233 -14.46 -3.97 -8.29
N MET A 234 -15.68 -4.12 -8.81
CA MET A 234 -16.66 -5.08 -8.30
C MET A 234 -16.16 -6.53 -8.40
N VAL A 235 -15.52 -6.89 -9.52
CA VAL A 235 -14.89 -8.21 -9.70
C VAL A 235 -13.77 -8.43 -8.69
N LEU A 236 -12.93 -7.43 -8.44
CA LEU A 236 -11.88 -7.51 -7.42
C LEU A 236 -12.45 -7.72 -6.01
N VAL A 237 -13.54 -7.03 -5.65
CA VAL A 237 -14.26 -7.25 -4.37
C VAL A 237 -14.76 -8.69 -4.27
N GLN A 238 -15.36 -9.24 -5.33
CA GLN A 238 -15.83 -10.63 -5.32
C GLN A 238 -14.67 -11.64 -5.25
N ALA A 239 -13.59 -11.40 -5.97
CA ALA A 239 -12.39 -12.23 -5.89
C ALA A 239 -11.83 -12.26 -4.46
N ALA A 240 -11.84 -11.13 -3.75
CA ALA A 240 -11.42 -11.05 -2.36
C ALA A 240 -12.30 -11.85 -1.40
N ARG A 241 -13.60 -11.98 -1.68
CA ARG A 241 -14.54 -12.81 -0.90
C ARG A 241 -14.38 -14.30 -1.19
N LEU A 242 -14.00 -14.64 -2.42
CA LEU A 242 -13.95 -16.03 -2.90
C LEU A 242 -12.58 -16.70 -2.72
N SER A 243 -11.51 -15.92 -2.55
CA SER A 243 -10.16 -16.46 -2.44
C SER A 243 -9.27 -15.58 -1.57
N ASP A 244 -8.45 -16.21 -0.73
CA ASP A 244 -7.37 -15.55 0.00
C ASP A 244 -6.04 -15.50 -0.78
N ASP A 245 -5.97 -16.12 -1.97
CA ASP A 245 -4.77 -16.08 -2.79
C ASP A 245 -4.63 -14.71 -3.49
N PRO A 246 -3.63 -13.88 -3.14
CA PRO A 246 -3.42 -12.58 -3.78
C PRO A 246 -3.17 -12.70 -5.29
N LYS A 247 -2.69 -13.84 -5.79
CA LYS A 247 -2.52 -14.09 -7.23
C LYS A 247 -3.86 -14.10 -7.95
N VAL A 248 -4.88 -14.75 -7.36
CA VAL A 248 -6.24 -14.81 -7.92
C VAL A 248 -6.86 -13.41 -7.96
N ARG A 249 -6.75 -12.66 -6.86
CA ARG A 249 -7.27 -11.29 -6.76
C ARG A 249 -6.61 -10.36 -7.77
N PHE A 250 -5.29 -10.46 -7.92
CA PHE A 250 -4.55 -9.69 -8.91
C PHE A 250 -4.92 -10.08 -10.35
N ALA A 251 -5.08 -11.36 -10.65
CA ALA A 251 -5.54 -11.80 -11.98
C ALA A 251 -6.96 -11.31 -12.29
N ALA A 252 -7.85 -11.31 -11.30
CA ALA A 252 -9.20 -10.77 -11.43
C ALA A 252 -9.20 -9.26 -11.71
N LEU A 253 -8.31 -8.49 -11.08
CA LEU A 253 -8.12 -7.07 -11.36
C LEU A 253 -7.72 -6.80 -12.83
N LEU A 254 -6.89 -7.67 -13.42
CA LEU A 254 -6.33 -7.44 -14.76
C LEU A 254 -7.07 -8.15 -15.89
N HIS A 255 -8.17 -8.85 -15.61
CA HIS A 255 -8.83 -9.70 -16.62
C HIS A 255 -9.36 -8.90 -17.83
N ASP A 256 -9.75 -7.65 -17.62
CA ASP A 256 -10.51 -6.84 -18.57
C ASP A 256 -9.79 -5.59 -19.10
N LEU A 257 -8.48 -5.46 -18.86
CA LEU A 257 -7.69 -4.28 -19.26
C LEU A 257 -7.85 -3.90 -20.74
N GLY A 258 -8.06 -4.88 -21.63
CA GLY A 258 -8.24 -4.66 -23.06
C GLY A 258 -9.48 -3.83 -23.43
N LYS A 259 -10.47 -3.73 -22.54
CA LYS A 259 -11.64 -2.86 -22.75
C LYS A 259 -11.23 -1.39 -22.79
N GLY A 260 -10.32 -0.97 -21.90
CA GLY A 260 -9.76 0.39 -21.84
C GLY A 260 -9.01 0.79 -23.12
N ALA A 261 -8.42 -0.18 -23.81
CA ALA A 261 -7.74 0.02 -25.09
C ALA A 261 -8.65 -0.18 -26.33
N THR A 262 -9.97 -0.27 -26.15
CA THR A 262 -10.91 -0.41 -27.27
C THR A 262 -11.25 0.95 -27.87
N PRO A 263 -11.14 1.12 -29.21
CA PRO A 263 -11.60 2.34 -29.87
C PRO A 263 -13.08 2.61 -29.61
N ALA A 264 -13.45 3.88 -29.43
CA ALA A 264 -14.80 4.29 -29.03
C ALA A 264 -15.88 3.83 -30.02
N GLU A 265 -15.56 3.76 -31.31
CA GLU A 265 -16.45 3.27 -32.36
C GLU A 265 -16.80 1.76 -32.24
N GLN A 266 -16.08 1.02 -31.41
CA GLN A 266 -16.32 -0.41 -31.15
C GLN A 266 -16.98 -0.65 -29.77
N TRP A 267 -17.27 0.40 -29.02
CA TRP A 267 -18.01 0.29 -27.77
C TRP A 267 -19.49 -0.03 -28.03
N PRO A 268 -20.16 -0.77 -27.13
CA PRO A 268 -19.64 -1.46 -25.94
C PRO A 268 -19.27 -2.92 -26.23
N LYS A 269 -18.99 -3.30 -27.48
CA LYS A 269 -18.78 -4.72 -27.87
C LYS A 269 -17.40 -5.24 -27.49
N HIS A 270 -16.38 -4.38 -27.47
CA HIS A 270 -15.01 -4.72 -27.07
C HIS A 270 -14.45 -5.96 -27.77
N ILE A 271 -14.60 -6.04 -29.09
CA ILE A 271 -14.19 -7.22 -29.87
C ILE A 271 -12.69 -7.50 -29.67
N GLY A 272 -12.34 -8.73 -29.29
CA GLY A 272 -10.95 -9.16 -29.08
C GLY A 272 -10.24 -8.46 -27.92
N HIS A 273 -10.97 -7.97 -26.91
CA HIS A 273 -10.37 -7.39 -25.72
C HIS A 273 -9.56 -8.42 -24.92
N GLU A 274 -9.90 -9.71 -24.98
CA GLU A 274 -9.22 -10.76 -24.20
C GLU A 274 -7.74 -10.88 -24.57
N LYS A 275 -7.43 -10.85 -25.87
CA LYS A 275 -6.03 -10.87 -26.35
C LYS A 275 -5.28 -9.62 -25.89
N ARG A 276 -5.94 -8.45 -25.97
CA ARG A 276 -5.38 -7.16 -25.53
C ARG A 276 -5.17 -7.11 -24.02
N SER A 277 -6.11 -7.64 -23.22
CA SER A 277 -5.98 -7.79 -21.78
C SER A 277 -4.75 -8.60 -21.42
N ALA A 278 -4.53 -9.74 -22.09
CA ALA A 278 -3.37 -10.58 -21.85
C ALA A 278 -2.03 -9.87 -22.17
N GLU A 279 -1.99 -9.10 -23.27
CA GLU A 279 -0.81 -8.30 -23.65
C GLU A 279 -0.53 -7.17 -22.65
N LEU A 280 -1.56 -6.41 -22.27
CA LEU A 280 -1.46 -5.32 -21.30
C LEU A 280 -1.08 -5.83 -19.90
N ALA A 281 -1.66 -6.95 -19.46
CA ALA A 281 -1.32 -7.57 -18.18
C ALA A 281 0.17 -7.99 -18.14
N ALA A 282 0.69 -8.55 -19.23
CA ALA A 282 2.11 -8.91 -19.33
C ALA A 282 3.02 -7.68 -19.24
N GLN A 283 2.69 -6.61 -19.95
CA GLN A 283 3.44 -5.34 -19.95
C GLN A 283 3.43 -4.67 -18.57
N LEU A 284 2.25 -4.58 -17.93
CA LEU A 284 2.10 -4.05 -16.59
C LEU A 284 2.94 -4.85 -15.58
N CYS A 285 2.85 -6.18 -15.62
CA CYS A 285 3.64 -7.04 -14.73
C CYS A 285 5.16 -6.86 -14.93
N GLN A 286 5.61 -6.72 -16.18
CA GLN A 286 7.01 -6.43 -16.48
C GLN A 286 7.43 -5.07 -15.91
N ARG A 287 6.61 -4.03 -16.10
CA ARG A 287 6.88 -2.67 -15.62
C ARG A 287 6.94 -2.59 -14.10
N LEU A 288 6.08 -3.34 -13.40
CA LEU A 288 6.06 -3.41 -11.93
C LEU A 288 7.01 -4.45 -11.35
N ARG A 289 7.66 -5.27 -12.18
CA ARG A 289 8.49 -6.41 -11.76
C ARG A 289 7.72 -7.40 -10.88
N ALA A 290 6.45 -7.63 -11.22
CA ALA A 290 5.62 -8.62 -10.56
C ALA A 290 6.22 -10.03 -10.72
N PRO A 291 6.17 -10.89 -9.69
CA PRO A 291 6.63 -12.27 -9.78
C PRO A 291 5.91 -13.03 -10.89
N LYS A 292 6.62 -14.01 -11.47
CA LYS A 292 6.15 -14.80 -12.61
C LYS A 292 4.78 -15.43 -12.38
N GLU A 293 4.51 -15.95 -11.19
CA GLU A 293 3.22 -16.59 -10.87
C GLU A 293 2.03 -15.64 -10.99
N TYR A 294 2.18 -14.38 -10.55
CA TYR A 294 1.13 -13.36 -10.68
C TYR A 294 0.89 -13.03 -12.14
N ARG A 295 1.97 -12.79 -12.89
CA ARG A 295 1.90 -12.48 -14.31
C ARG A 295 1.24 -13.61 -15.10
N ASP A 296 1.71 -14.83 -14.95
CA ASP A 296 1.26 -15.95 -15.77
C ASP A 296 -0.24 -16.23 -15.51
N LEU A 297 -0.69 -16.15 -14.25
CA LEU A 297 -2.12 -16.27 -13.93
C LEU A 297 -2.95 -15.10 -14.51
N ALA A 298 -2.48 -13.85 -14.39
CA ALA A 298 -3.17 -12.69 -14.94
C ALA A 298 -3.30 -12.76 -16.47
N VAL A 299 -2.24 -13.21 -17.16
CA VAL A 299 -2.23 -13.39 -18.63
C VAL A 299 -3.22 -14.48 -19.06
N ILE A 300 -3.27 -15.60 -18.33
CA ILE A 300 -4.22 -16.70 -18.60
C ILE A 300 -5.66 -16.21 -18.37
N ALA A 301 -5.92 -15.55 -17.23
CA ALA A 301 -7.23 -15.00 -16.91
C ALA A 301 -7.69 -14.00 -17.98
N GLY A 302 -6.84 -13.02 -18.33
CA GLY A 302 -7.16 -12.03 -19.36
C GLY A 302 -7.54 -12.67 -20.71
N ARG A 303 -6.83 -13.74 -21.11
CA ARG A 303 -7.08 -14.43 -22.39
C ARG A 303 -8.34 -15.30 -22.40
N TYR A 304 -8.69 -15.92 -21.28
CA TYR A 304 -9.69 -16.99 -21.26
C TYR A 304 -10.90 -16.73 -20.35
N HIS A 305 -11.00 -15.57 -19.68
CA HIS A 305 -12.11 -15.28 -18.77
C HIS A 305 -13.49 -15.36 -19.43
N THR A 306 -13.63 -15.02 -20.72
CA THR A 306 -14.91 -15.17 -21.44
C THR A 306 -15.22 -16.62 -21.82
N HIS A 307 -14.21 -17.49 -21.85
CA HIS A 307 -14.33 -18.89 -22.28
C HIS A 307 -14.54 -19.83 -21.10
N CYS A 308 -14.08 -19.48 -19.89
CA CYS A 308 -14.16 -20.36 -18.72
C CYS A 308 -15.61 -20.73 -18.36
N HIS A 309 -16.57 -19.83 -18.60
CA HIS A 309 -17.99 -20.09 -18.39
C HIS A 309 -18.56 -21.17 -19.31
N ARG A 310 -17.89 -21.43 -20.45
CA ARG A 310 -18.27 -22.41 -21.46
C ARG A 310 -17.39 -23.66 -21.43
N ALA A 311 -16.49 -23.78 -20.46
CA ALA A 311 -15.51 -24.87 -20.42
C ALA A 311 -16.14 -26.27 -20.36
N PHE A 312 -17.37 -26.38 -19.85
CA PHE A 312 -18.15 -27.64 -19.81
C PHE A 312 -19.11 -27.80 -21.00
N GLU A 313 -19.17 -26.82 -21.90
CA GLU A 313 -19.99 -26.82 -23.12
C GLU A 313 -19.16 -27.07 -24.39
N LEU A 314 -17.83 -27.15 -24.25
CA LEU A 314 -16.83 -27.42 -25.29
C LEU A 314 -16.38 -28.88 -25.22
#